data_AF-A0AAT9FK37-F1
#
_entry.id   AF-A0AAT9FK37-F1
#
_cell.length_a   1.000
_cell.length_b   1.000
_cell.length_c   1.000
_cell.angle_alpha   90.00
_cell.angle_beta   90.00
_cell.angle_gamma   90.00
#
_symmetry.space_group_name_H-M   'P 1'
#
loop_
_entity.id
_entity.type
_entity.pdbx_description
1 polymer ?
#
loop_
_entity_poly.entity_id
_entity_poly.type
_entity_poly.pdbx_seq_one_letter_code
_entity_poly.pdbx_strand_id
1 'polypeptide(L)'
;MKSKILTLIASVAASAMASAFTIDFNNLTVSDGTTTTAFTISNVEAGSPQTVTVPGYGDVTFQVGPASDDVLVVGSTYRNDSDTIQQSLELGPPEFVDDSSEVVIVTFLGLEALSVDFDIIGVGSGENPNPVRTAFNEYQYDPNSNGSGTSGDGAGIAAISWTTVPEPSSSLLVMIGAGTLLLRRRR
;
A
#
# COMPACT_ATOMS: atom_id res chain seq x y z
N MET A 1 -62.89 5.29 -9.92
CA MET A 1 -61.71 5.88 -10.60
C MET A 1 -60.47 5.40 -9.85
N LYS A 2 -59.54 4.72 -10.55
CA LYS A 2 -58.39 4.01 -9.98
C LYS A 2 -57.29 5.02 -9.61
N SER A 3 -56.93 5.09 -8.32
CA SER A 3 -55.81 5.91 -7.84
C SER A 3 -54.49 5.28 -8.31
N LYS A 4 -53.71 6.02 -9.09
CA LYS A 4 -52.40 5.60 -9.58
C LYS A 4 -51.41 5.74 -8.43
N ILE A 5 -50.99 4.61 -7.85
CA ILE A 5 -49.86 4.54 -6.91
C ILE A 5 -48.59 4.75 -7.74
N LEU A 6 -47.98 5.92 -7.57
CA LEU A 6 -46.67 6.24 -8.13
C LEU A 6 -45.61 5.62 -7.19
N THR A 7 -45.09 4.45 -7.57
CA THR A 7 -43.95 3.82 -6.88
C THR A 7 -42.68 4.54 -7.29
N LEU A 8 -42.14 5.40 -6.42
CA LEU A 8 -40.83 6.02 -6.61
C LEU A 8 -39.76 5.07 -6.05
N ILE A 9 -39.12 4.28 -6.91
CA ILE A 9 -37.90 3.54 -6.55
C ILE A 9 -36.77 4.56 -6.64
N ALA A 10 -36.39 5.15 -5.50
CA ALA A 10 -35.17 5.95 -5.40
C ALA A 10 -33.99 4.98 -5.21
N SER A 11 -33.41 4.52 -6.31
CA SER A 11 -32.13 3.81 -6.31
C SER A 11 -31.01 4.83 -6.10
N VAL A 12 -30.69 5.14 -4.84
CA VAL A 12 -29.43 5.85 -4.52
C VAL A 12 -28.31 4.83 -4.57
N ALA A 13 -27.85 4.53 -5.78
CA ALA A 13 -26.55 3.92 -5.98
C ALA A 13 -25.50 5.01 -5.72
N ALA A 14 -25.10 5.18 -4.47
CA ALA A 14 -23.90 5.93 -4.15
C ALA A 14 -22.72 5.05 -4.59
N SER A 15 -22.14 5.36 -5.75
CA SER A 15 -20.85 4.84 -6.15
C SER A 15 -19.81 5.40 -5.16
N ALA A 16 -19.41 4.60 -4.16
CA ALA A 16 -18.19 4.88 -3.43
C ALA A 16 -17.06 4.89 -4.47
N MET A 17 -16.53 6.07 -4.79
CA MET A 17 -15.44 6.16 -5.77
C MET A 17 -14.20 5.63 -5.09
N ALA A 18 -13.64 4.55 -5.61
CA ALA A 18 -12.35 4.06 -5.14
C ALA A 18 -11.28 5.10 -5.46
N SER A 19 -10.43 5.40 -4.48
CA SER A 19 -9.22 6.23 -4.69
C SER A 19 -8.02 5.31 -4.92
N ALA A 20 -7.05 5.75 -5.71
CA ALA A 20 -5.82 5.01 -5.98
C ALA A 20 -4.61 5.86 -5.60
N PHE A 21 -3.58 5.22 -5.05
CA PHE A 21 -2.41 5.88 -4.51
C PHE A 21 -1.13 5.16 -4.93
N THR A 22 -0.03 5.90 -4.98
CA THR A 22 1.28 5.33 -5.32
C THR A 22 2.38 6.06 -4.55
N ILE A 23 3.32 5.29 -3.99
CA ILE A 23 4.63 5.75 -3.54
C ILE A 23 5.63 5.22 -4.56
N ASP A 24 6.33 6.11 -5.25
CA ASP A 24 7.32 5.80 -6.27
C ASP A 24 8.69 6.19 -5.72
N PHE A 25 9.49 5.17 -5.37
CA PHE A 25 10.84 5.34 -4.87
C PHE A 25 11.81 5.72 -5.98
N ASN A 26 11.53 5.34 -7.24
CA ASN A 26 12.35 5.70 -8.39
C ASN A 26 12.41 7.23 -8.60
N ASN A 27 11.28 7.89 -8.37
CA ASN A 27 11.14 9.35 -8.51
C ASN A 27 11.09 10.10 -7.17
N LEU A 28 11.10 9.41 -6.03
CA LEU A 28 10.86 9.96 -4.69
C LEU A 28 9.58 10.81 -4.64
N THR A 29 8.50 10.29 -5.21
CA THR A 29 7.19 10.95 -5.24
C THR A 29 6.08 10.10 -4.68
N VAL A 30 5.06 10.75 -4.14
CA VAL A 30 3.79 10.14 -3.77
C VAL A 30 2.64 10.80 -4.51
N SER A 31 1.60 10.03 -4.84
CA SER A 31 0.49 10.50 -5.65
C SER A 31 -0.84 9.88 -5.23
N ASP A 32 -1.93 10.64 -5.34
CA ASP A 32 -3.34 10.17 -5.28
C ASP A 32 -3.99 10.08 -6.68
N GLY A 33 -3.16 10.13 -7.72
CA GLY A 33 -3.59 10.19 -9.12
C GLY A 33 -3.97 11.60 -9.61
N THR A 34 -4.06 12.59 -8.72
CA THR A 34 -4.38 14.00 -9.05
C THR A 34 -3.29 14.96 -8.60
N THR A 35 -2.79 14.77 -7.38
CA THR A 35 -1.75 15.56 -6.73
C THR A 35 -0.52 14.68 -6.56
N THR A 36 0.64 15.21 -6.93
CA THR A 36 1.93 14.53 -6.74
C THR A 36 2.85 15.41 -5.92
N THR A 37 3.48 14.85 -4.89
CA THR A 37 4.40 15.56 -4.01
C THR A 37 5.70 14.77 -3.85
N ALA A 38 6.82 15.47 -3.80
CA ALA A 38 8.09 14.87 -3.44
C ALA A 38 8.07 14.44 -1.97
N PHE A 39 8.74 13.33 -1.66
CA PHE A 39 9.00 12.91 -0.29
C PHE A 39 10.49 12.63 -0.09
N THR A 40 10.88 12.38 1.16
CA THR A 40 12.22 11.94 1.48
C THR A 40 12.11 10.83 2.49
N ILE A 41 12.84 9.76 2.25
CA ILE A 41 13.08 8.67 3.19
C ILE A 41 14.59 8.52 3.27
N SER A 42 15.11 8.41 4.49
CA SER A 42 16.54 8.27 4.73
C SER A 42 16.86 6.80 4.93
N ASN A 43 17.50 6.48 6.05
CA ASN A 43 17.69 5.13 6.54
C ASN A 43 16.44 4.70 7.32
N VAL A 44 15.84 3.57 6.93
CA VAL A 44 14.88 2.86 7.78
C VAL A 44 15.71 1.92 8.64
N GLU A 45 15.85 2.24 9.92
CA GLU A 45 16.63 1.42 10.85
C GLU A 45 15.69 0.50 11.63
N ALA A 46 16.17 -0.68 12.03
CA ALA A 46 15.44 -1.56 12.91
C ALA A 46 14.99 -0.83 14.20
N GLY A 47 13.70 -0.91 14.52
CA GLY A 47 13.13 -0.21 15.67
C GLY A 47 12.94 1.31 15.49
N SER A 48 13.30 1.87 14.33
CA SER A 48 13.09 3.28 13.96
C SER A 48 12.33 3.41 12.63
N PRO A 49 11.00 3.15 12.64
CA PRO A 49 10.19 3.24 11.43
C PRO A 49 10.22 4.64 10.81
N GLN A 50 10.28 4.69 9.48
CA GLN A 50 10.17 5.94 8.71
C GLN A 50 8.73 6.11 8.21
N THR A 51 8.25 7.35 8.16
CA THR A 51 6.87 7.66 7.75
C THR A 51 6.86 8.53 6.51
N VAL A 52 6.03 8.17 5.53
CA VAL A 52 5.76 8.95 4.33
C VAL A 52 4.30 9.39 4.34
N THR A 53 4.06 10.71 4.30
CA THR A 53 2.71 11.27 4.21
C THR A 53 2.25 11.29 2.75
N VAL A 54 1.12 10.64 2.47
CA VAL A 54 0.54 10.52 1.14
C VAL A 54 -0.68 11.46 1.03
N PRO A 55 -0.64 12.46 0.14
CA PRO A 55 -1.75 13.38 -0.08
C PRO A 55 -3.06 12.62 -0.33
N GLY A 56 -4.15 13.06 0.30
CA GLY A 56 -5.47 12.46 0.11
C GLY A 56 -5.67 11.08 0.75
N TYR A 57 -4.63 10.45 1.30
CA TYR A 57 -4.70 9.13 1.94
C TYR A 57 -4.43 9.17 3.45
N GLY A 58 -3.28 9.69 3.85
CA GLY A 58 -2.74 9.55 5.21
C GLY A 58 -1.29 9.09 5.20
N ASP A 59 -0.82 8.59 6.34
CA ASP A 59 0.57 8.18 6.51
C ASP A 59 0.78 6.70 6.15
N VAL A 60 1.96 6.39 5.60
CA VAL A 60 2.45 5.03 5.38
C VAL A 60 3.79 4.89 6.09
N THR A 61 3.93 3.87 6.93
CA THR A 61 5.16 3.63 7.68
C THR A 61 5.92 2.45 7.14
N PHE A 62 7.24 2.60 7.07
CA PHE A 62 8.20 1.60 6.66
C PHE A 62 9.05 1.21 7.86
N GLN A 63 9.17 -0.09 8.12
CA GLN A 63 9.97 -0.62 9.20
C GLN A 63 10.80 -1.81 8.70
N VAL A 64 12.01 -1.94 9.21
CA VAL A 64 12.80 -3.17 9.08
C VAL A 64 12.49 -4.08 10.26
N GLY A 65 12.34 -5.37 10.01
CA GLY A 65 12.22 -6.35 11.08
C GLY A 65 12.91 -7.68 10.77
N PRO A 66 13.15 -8.52 11.79
CA PRO A 66 13.24 -8.22 13.22
C PRO A 66 14.69 -8.04 13.71
N ALA A 67 15.72 -8.16 12.87
CA ALA A 67 17.12 -8.03 13.28
C ALA A 67 17.44 -6.56 13.62
N SER A 68 18.18 -6.34 14.70
CA SER A 68 18.39 -5.02 15.32
C SER A 68 19.39 -4.12 14.60
N ASP A 69 20.09 -4.65 13.61
CA ASP A 69 21.25 -4.01 13.00
C ASP A 69 21.02 -3.70 11.50
N ASP A 70 19.84 -4.06 10.97
CA ASP A 70 19.49 -3.87 9.56
C ASP A 70 19.04 -2.44 9.29
N VAL A 71 19.47 -1.92 8.14
CA VAL A 71 19.15 -0.56 7.68
C VAL A 71 18.76 -0.60 6.21
N LEU A 72 17.47 -0.36 5.92
CA LEU A 72 17.03 -0.15 4.55
C LEU A 72 17.39 1.27 4.11
N VAL A 73 17.94 1.39 2.93
CA VAL A 73 18.31 2.68 2.33
C VAL A 73 17.53 2.84 1.03
N VAL A 74 17.14 4.06 0.68
CA VAL A 74 16.76 4.33 -0.71
C VAL A 74 18.00 4.65 -1.51
N GLY A 75 18.29 3.80 -2.47
CA GLY A 75 19.47 3.90 -3.31
C GLY A 75 19.20 3.43 -4.73
N SER A 76 20.27 3.21 -5.48
CA SER A 76 20.24 2.73 -6.86
C SER A 76 21.13 1.51 -7.07
N THR A 77 21.38 0.75 -6.01
CA THR A 77 22.29 -0.41 -5.94
C THR A 77 21.81 -1.52 -6.88
N TYR A 78 20.51 -1.75 -7.01
CA TYR A 78 19.92 -2.74 -7.93
C TYR A 78 19.74 -2.21 -9.35
N ARG A 79 20.74 -1.47 -9.82
CA ARG A 79 20.82 -0.95 -11.18
C ARG A 79 20.76 -2.13 -12.14
N ASN A 80 19.55 -2.44 -12.63
CA ASN A 80 19.34 -3.38 -13.71
C ASN A 80 20.36 -3.03 -14.82
N ASP A 81 21.00 -4.02 -15.45
CA ASP A 81 22.19 -3.99 -16.34
C ASP A 81 22.20 -2.99 -17.54
N SER A 82 21.35 -1.97 -17.52
CA SER A 82 21.23 -0.84 -18.44
C SER A 82 21.63 0.47 -17.78
N ASP A 83 22.06 1.46 -18.57
CA ASP A 83 22.51 2.79 -18.11
C ASP A 83 21.43 3.67 -17.45
N THR A 84 20.26 3.13 -17.12
CA THR A 84 19.16 3.87 -16.47
C THR A 84 19.26 3.70 -14.96
N ILE A 85 19.41 4.83 -14.24
CA ILE A 85 19.36 4.84 -12.78
C ILE A 85 17.91 4.56 -12.37
N GLN A 86 17.70 3.43 -11.69
CA GLN A 86 16.43 3.13 -11.03
C GLN A 86 16.65 3.20 -9.52
N GLN A 87 15.86 4.03 -8.81
CA GLN A 87 15.88 4.03 -7.35
C GLN A 87 14.86 3.04 -6.79
N SER A 88 15.19 2.46 -5.64
CA SER A 88 14.30 1.57 -4.89
C SER A 88 14.58 1.68 -3.40
N LEU A 89 13.62 1.26 -2.58
CA LEU A 89 13.88 0.92 -1.19
C LEU A 89 14.63 -0.42 -1.20
N GLU A 90 15.91 -0.36 -0.85
CA GLU A 90 16.84 -1.48 -0.98
C GLU A 90 16.69 -2.46 0.17
N LEU A 91 16.57 -3.76 -0.14
CA LEU A 91 16.71 -4.83 0.83
C LEU A 91 18.06 -5.51 0.58
N GLY A 92 18.95 -5.41 1.57
CA GLY A 92 20.35 -5.77 1.52
C GLY A 92 20.64 -7.11 0.82
N PRO A 93 21.78 -7.20 0.11
CA PRO A 93 22.21 -8.45 -0.50
C PRO A 93 22.41 -9.54 0.57
N PRO A 94 22.24 -10.83 0.23
CA PRO A 94 22.44 -11.96 1.15
C PRO A 94 23.92 -12.19 1.53
N GLU A 95 24.77 -11.16 1.53
CA GLU A 95 26.23 -11.30 1.56
C GLU A 95 26.83 -11.76 2.89
N PHE A 96 26.05 -11.98 3.93
CA PHE A 96 26.55 -12.66 5.12
C PHE A 96 25.65 -13.81 5.52
N VAL A 97 26.28 -15.00 5.52
CA VAL A 97 25.78 -16.27 6.03
C VAL A 97 25.44 -16.11 7.51
N ASP A 98 24.26 -15.56 7.82
CA ASP A 98 23.54 -15.73 9.08
C ASP A 98 22.09 -15.21 8.91
N ASP A 99 21.25 -16.05 8.30
CA ASP A 99 19.84 -16.35 8.58
C ASP A 99 18.80 -15.26 8.94
N SER A 100 19.06 -13.97 8.80
CA SER A 100 18.00 -12.95 8.79
C SER A 100 17.95 -12.27 7.43
N SER A 101 17.02 -12.70 6.60
CA SER A 101 16.58 -11.88 5.47
C SER A 101 16.09 -10.54 6.02
N GLU A 102 16.55 -9.44 5.42
CA GLU A 102 15.95 -8.14 5.69
C GLU A 102 14.49 -8.21 5.27
N VAL A 103 13.60 -7.92 6.21
CA VAL A 103 12.16 -7.89 5.97
C VAL A 103 11.69 -6.45 6.05
N VAL A 104 10.99 -6.00 5.01
CA VAL A 104 10.28 -4.72 5.02
C VAL A 104 8.86 -4.95 5.50
N ILE A 105 8.47 -4.22 6.54
CA ILE A 105 7.09 -4.13 7.01
C ILE A 105 6.55 -2.75 6.59
N VAL A 106 5.44 -2.76 5.86
CA VAL A 106 4.73 -1.57 5.41
C VAL A 106 3.37 -1.52 6.09
N THR A 107 3.12 -0.45 6.84
CA THR A 107 1.85 -0.23 7.55
C THR A 107 1.13 0.99 6.99
N PHE A 108 -0.13 0.79 6.65
CA PHE A 108 -1.02 1.77 6.04
C PHE A 108 -1.90 2.41 7.13
N LEU A 109 -1.57 3.65 7.55
CA LEU A 109 -2.23 4.32 8.68
C LEU A 109 -3.48 5.13 8.28
N GLY A 110 -3.80 5.18 6.99
CA GLY A 110 -5.02 5.81 6.46
C GLY A 110 -6.23 4.85 6.44
N LEU A 111 -7.12 5.07 5.47
CA LEU A 111 -8.22 4.15 5.17
C LEU A 111 -7.69 2.75 4.83
N GLU A 112 -8.55 1.72 4.91
CA GLU A 112 -8.18 0.35 4.55
C GLU A 112 -7.54 0.31 3.16
N ALA A 113 -6.31 -0.18 3.10
CA ALA A 113 -5.58 -0.35 1.86
C ALA A 113 -6.03 -1.67 1.20
N LEU A 114 -6.55 -1.56 -0.01
CA LEU A 114 -7.07 -2.63 -0.83
C LEU A 114 -6.24 -2.75 -2.10
N SER A 115 -6.16 -3.96 -2.66
CA SER A 115 -5.39 -4.21 -3.89
C SER A 115 -3.96 -3.67 -3.80
N VAL A 116 -3.32 -3.88 -2.66
CA VAL A 116 -1.92 -3.48 -2.43
C VAL A 116 -1.01 -4.31 -3.34
N ASP A 117 -0.17 -3.60 -4.09
CA ASP A 117 0.77 -4.17 -5.04
C ASP A 117 2.14 -3.50 -4.91
N PHE A 118 3.20 -4.30 -4.90
CA PHE A 118 4.57 -3.82 -4.78
C PHE A 118 5.27 -4.10 -6.10
N ASP A 119 5.83 -3.07 -6.72
CA ASP A 119 6.69 -3.21 -7.88
C ASP A 119 8.11 -3.52 -7.39
N ILE A 120 8.54 -4.77 -7.59
CA ILE A 120 9.83 -5.26 -7.10
C ILE A 120 10.83 -5.37 -8.25
N ILE A 121 12.05 -4.92 -8.00
CA ILE A 121 13.20 -5.09 -8.90
C ILE A 121 14.28 -5.95 -8.24
N GLY A 122 15.18 -6.50 -9.05
CA GLY A 122 16.31 -7.29 -8.57
C GLY A 122 15.98 -8.74 -8.17
N VAL A 123 14.72 -9.19 -8.35
CA VAL A 123 14.30 -10.54 -7.97
C VAL A 123 14.94 -11.62 -8.85
N GLY A 124 15.74 -12.49 -8.22
CA GLY A 124 16.39 -13.64 -8.83
C GLY A 124 15.50 -14.88 -8.91
N SER A 125 16.02 -15.95 -9.52
CA SER A 125 15.30 -17.24 -9.56
C SER A 125 15.25 -17.89 -8.19
N GLY A 126 14.04 -18.20 -7.72
CA GLY A 126 13.77 -18.82 -6.41
C GLY A 126 13.30 -17.84 -5.33
N GLU A 127 13.42 -16.53 -5.58
CA GLU A 127 12.99 -15.48 -4.65
C GLU A 127 11.47 -15.23 -4.72
N ASN A 128 10.93 -14.61 -3.67
CA ASN A 128 9.53 -14.22 -3.61
C ASN A 128 9.33 -12.79 -4.14
N PRO A 129 8.54 -12.59 -5.21
CA PRO A 129 8.22 -11.26 -5.70
C PRO A 129 7.00 -10.63 -5.01
N ASN A 130 6.29 -11.35 -4.14
CA ASN A 130 4.98 -10.90 -3.64
C ASN A 130 5.02 -10.53 -2.14
N PRO A 131 4.47 -9.38 -1.73
CA PRO A 131 4.24 -9.09 -0.32
C PRO A 131 3.13 -9.96 0.27
N VAL A 132 3.19 -10.20 1.57
CA VAL A 132 2.22 -10.98 2.34
C VAL A 132 1.53 -10.07 3.34
N ARG A 133 0.19 -10.08 3.37
CA ARG A 133 -0.57 -9.36 4.40
C ARG A 133 -0.42 -10.09 5.75
N THR A 134 0.16 -9.42 6.74
CA THR A 134 0.42 -9.97 8.09
C THR A 134 -0.64 -9.54 9.10
N ALA A 135 -1.17 -8.33 8.97
CA ALA A 135 -2.24 -7.81 9.81
C ALA A 135 -3.18 -6.87 9.03
N PHE A 136 -4.16 -6.29 9.74
CA PHE A 136 -5.00 -5.25 9.14
C PHE A 136 -4.12 -4.07 8.72
N ASN A 137 -4.17 -3.71 7.44
CA ASN A 137 -3.35 -2.64 6.86
C ASN A 137 -1.83 -2.83 7.01
N GLU A 138 -1.35 -4.06 7.20
CA GLU A 138 0.07 -4.35 7.34
C GLU A 138 0.49 -5.42 6.34
N TYR A 139 1.58 -5.13 5.62
CA TYR A 139 2.14 -5.98 4.59
C TYR A 139 3.62 -6.16 4.85
N GLN A 140 4.06 -7.40 4.71
CA GLN A 140 5.45 -7.79 4.87
C GLN A 140 6.01 -8.24 3.53
N TYR A 141 7.17 -7.72 3.16
CA TYR A 141 7.93 -8.19 2.01
C TYR A 141 9.26 -8.78 2.46
N ASP A 142 9.49 -10.03 2.06
CA ASP A 142 10.71 -10.79 2.29
C ASP A 142 11.09 -11.50 0.98
N PRO A 143 12.19 -11.09 0.30
CA PRO A 143 12.60 -11.68 -0.96
C PRO A 143 13.02 -13.15 -0.82
N ASN A 144 13.43 -13.60 0.36
CA ASN A 144 13.94 -14.95 0.59
C ASN A 144 12.88 -15.92 1.13
N SER A 145 11.61 -15.50 1.23
CA SER A 145 10.56 -16.34 1.84
C SER A 145 10.26 -17.65 1.08
N ASN A 146 10.66 -17.75 -0.18
CA ASN A 146 10.51 -18.96 -1.01
C ASN A 146 11.80 -19.82 -1.07
N GLY A 147 12.84 -19.42 -0.33
CA GLY A 147 14.17 -20.02 -0.34
C GLY A 147 15.25 -18.99 -0.70
N SER A 148 16.51 -19.38 -0.53
CA SER A 148 17.64 -18.56 -0.99
C SER A 148 17.67 -18.55 -2.52
N GLY A 149 17.50 -17.36 -3.10
CA GLY A 149 17.65 -17.14 -4.54
C GLY A 149 19.00 -17.64 -5.06
N THR A 150 19.05 -17.95 -6.35
CA THR A 150 20.27 -18.45 -7.01
C THR A 150 21.08 -17.37 -7.73
N SER A 151 20.57 -16.13 -7.83
CA SER A 151 21.13 -15.15 -8.77
C SER A 151 20.62 -13.71 -8.58
N GLY A 152 20.46 -13.21 -7.36
CA GLY A 152 20.03 -11.82 -7.12
C GLY A 152 21.14 -11.00 -6.47
N ASP A 153 21.45 -9.83 -7.03
CA ASP A 153 22.25 -8.79 -6.34
C ASP A 153 21.54 -8.28 -5.07
N GLY A 154 20.31 -8.72 -4.80
CA GLY A 154 19.38 -8.28 -3.76
C GLY A 154 18.09 -7.77 -4.40
N ALA A 155 17.02 -7.62 -3.61
CA ALA A 155 15.73 -7.13 -4.10
C ALA A 155 15.47 -5.69 -3.63
N GLY A 156 14.71 -4.93 -4.41
CA GLY A 156 14.31 -3.57 -4.03
C GLY A 156 12.86 -3.29 -4.37
N ILE A 157 12.18 -2.51 -3.54
CA ILE A 157 10.82 -2.04 -3.82
C ILE A 157 10.93 -0.72 -4.60
N ALA A 158 10.61 -0.76 -5.89
CA ALA A 158 10.63 0.42 -6.76
C ALA A 158 9.38 1.30 -6.55
N ALA A 159 8.22 0.68 -6.36
CA ALA A 159 6.99 1.40 -6.07
C ALA A 159 6.02 0.56 -5.24
N ILE A 160 5.10 1.23 -4.55
CA ILE A 160 3.97 0.61 -3.85
C ILE A 160 2.71 1.31 -4.30
N SER A 161 1.72 0.55 -4.75
CA SER A 161 0.41 1.07 -5.15
C SER A 161 -0.71 0.38 -4.39
N TRP A 162 -1.79 1.13 -4.12
CA TRP A 162 -2.97 0.60 -3.46
C TRP A 162 -4.20 1.42 -3.80
N THR A 163 -5.35 0.87 -3.47
CA THR A 163 -6.64 1.54 -3.56
C THR A 163 -7.31 1.62 -2.20
N THR A 164 -8.27 2.52 -2.05
CA THR A 164 -9.14 2.57 -0.87
C THR A 164 -10.58 2.74 -1.29
N VAL A 165 -11.49 2.33 -0.43
CA VAL A 165 -12.91 2.67 -0.55
C VAL A 165 -13.24 3.68 0.54
N PRO A 166 -13.81 4.84 0.20
CA PRO A 166 -14.27 5.80 1.19
C PRO A 166 -15.25 5.13 2.15
N GLU A 167 -15.12 5.40 3.45
CA GLU A 167 -16.10 4.94 4.43
C GLU A 167 -17.51 5.37 3.99
N PRO A 168 -18.52 4.49 4.10
CA PRO A 168 -19.89 4.88 3.80
C PRO A 168 -20.27 6.04 4.71
N SER A 169 -20.43 7.23 4.12
CA SER A 169 -20.68 8.44 4.89
C SER A 169 -21.93 8.23 5.76
N SER A 170 -21.86 8.60 7.04
CA SER A 170 -22.93 8.37 8.03
C SER A 170 -24.28 8.99 7.62
N SER A 171 -24.25 9.96 6.71
CA SER A 171 -25.41 10.54 6.02
C SER A 171 -26.25 9.50 5.24
N LEU A 172 -25.64 8.44 4.72
CA LEU A 172 -26.32 7.30 4.10
C LEU A 172 -27.15 6.52 5.12
N LEU A 173 -26.57 6.25 6.30
CA LEU A 173 -27.26 5.59 7.42
C LEU A 173 -28.44 6.43 7.92
N VAL A 174 -28.25 7.74 8.02
CA VAL A 174 -29.32 8.68 8.36
C VAL A 174 -30.41 8.71 7.28
N MET A 175 -30.06 8.65 5.99
CA MET A 175 -31.06 8.58 4.91
C MET A 175 -31.84 7.26 4.89
N ILE A 176 -31.19 6.12 5.12
CA ILE A 176 -31.87 4.82 5.23
C ILE A 176 -32.77 4.79 6.48
N GLY A 177 -32.28 5.31 7.60
CA GLY A 177 -33.05 5.43 8.85
C GLY A 177 -34.26 6.37 8.72
N ALA A 178 -34.08 7.53 8.09
CA ALA A 178 -35.17 8.48 7.85
C ALA A 178 -36.18 7.94 6.82
N GLY A 179 -35.72 7.25 5.78
CA GLY A 179 -36.57 6.61 4.78
C GLY A 179 -37.45 5.51 5.36
N THR A 180 -36.92 4.66 6.23
CA THR A 180 -37.69 3.61 6.91
C THR A 180 -38.73 4.17 7.89
N LEU A 181 -38.40 5.24 8.62
CA LEU A 181 -39.35 5.94 9.50
C LEU A 181 -40.49 6.62 8.73
N LEU A 182 -40.20 7.25 7.59
CA LEU A 182 -41.21 7.88 6.74
C LEU A 182 -42.14 6.86 6.08
N LEU A 183 -41.63 5.68 5.72
CA LEU A 183 -42.45 4.58 5.19
C LEU A 183 -43.32 3.92 6.26
N ARG A 184 -42.86 3.87 7.52
CA ARG A 184 -43.65 3.33 8.65
C ARG A 184 -44.85 4.22 9.01
N ARG A 185 -44.76 5.53 8.80
CA ARG A 185 -45.86 6.49 9.07
C ARG A 185 -46.99 6.48 8.02
N ARG A 186 -46.83 5.72 6.93
CA ARG A 186 -47.82 5.61 5.84
C ARG A 186 -48.63 4.30 5.82
N ARG A 187 -48.53 3.47 6.87
CA ARG A 187 -49.48 2.37 7.11
C ARG A 187 -50.57 2.79 8.07
#